data_AF-A0A067SHD2-F1
#
_entry.id   AF-A0A067SHD2-F1
#
_cell.length_a   1.000
_cell.length_b   1.000
_cell.length_c   1.000
_cell.angle_alpha   90.00
_cell.angle_beta   90.00
_cell.angle_gamma   90.00
#
_symmetry.space_group_name_H-M   'P 1'
#
loop_
_entity.id
_entity.type
_entity.pdbx_description
1 polymer ?
#
loop_
_entity_poly.entity_id
_entity_poly.type
_entity_poly.pdbx_seq_one_letter_code
_entity_poly.pdbx_strand_id
1 'polypeptide(L)'
;MRVLQNFSPPSSFGGSDVHSHQLQLFDQFAQGIMEKMYLDTNLTALVAVAKMKIHRPFRDGVNLFPLDKAQWAMDKLSFLFSVHLHSEYGQFISEFLEDPNRSGVYVLNGQWCTTAAVYFLKHISNRTEQIFPSYDATKRKYRRQINLPWLWQKLVHQARSSEAVQIVKQQLRRQGRLTLYGLFNSEGAFRLALKCLVHVLPKSDISEELTAMARRQKFGLLSRKDTHRKRAVTREIARYLARVDAEDPLAE
;
A
#
# COMPACT_ATOMS: atom_id res chain seq x y z
N MET A 1 52.13 -42.88 37.09
CA MET A 1 50.71 -43.26 36.96
C MET A 1 49.84 -42.28 37.73
N ARG A 2 49.29 -41.25 37.07
CA ARG A 2 48.17 -40.43 37.54
C ARG A 2 47.33 -40.04 36.34
N VAL A 3 46.13 -40.62 36.34
CA VAL A 3 44.86 -40.31 35.67
C VAL A 3 44.88 -39.13 34.68
N LEU A 4 44.76 -39.47 33.39
CA LEU A 4 44.28 -38.56 32.35
C LEU A 4 42.81 -38.27 32.63
N GLN A 5 42.48 -37.02 32.98
CA GLN A 5 41.10 -36.55 32.99
C GLN A 5 40.61 -36.46 31.55
N ASN A 6 39.67 -37.34 31.21
CA ASN A 6 38.90 -37.30 29.98
C ASN A 6 38.09 -35.99 29.93
N PHE A 7 38.57 -35.02 29.16
CA PHE A 7 37.75 -33.92 28.68
C PHE A 7 36.70 -34.51 27.73
N SER A 8 35.50 -34.76 28.25
CA SER A 8 34.32 -34.93 27.40
C SER A 8 33.97 -33.55 26.83
N PRO A 9 33.88 -33.38 25.50
CA PRO A 9 33.38 -32.14 24.94
C PRO A 9 31.94 -31.92 25.44
N PRO A 10 31.55 -30.66 25.75
CA PRO A 10 30.19 -30.38 26.16
C PRO A 10 29.24 -30.87 25.08
N SER A 11 28.31 -31.71 25.51
CA SER A 11 27.14 -32.19 24.80
C SER A 11 26.59 -31.11 23.88
N SER A 12 26.41 -31.46 22.60
CA SER A 12 25.81 -30.65 21.56
C SER A 12 24.68 -29.76 22.11
N PHE A 13 24.88 -28.43 22.11
CA PHE A 13 23.76 -27.50 22.19
C PHE A 13 22.82 -27.86 21.03
N GLY A 14 21.67 -28.45 21.34
CA GLY A 14 20.72 -28.91 20.34
C GLY A 14 20.27 -27.74 19.50
N GLY A 15 20.36 -27.84 18.17
CA GLY A 15 20.01 -26.74 17.25
C GLY A 15 18.60 -26.16 17.41
N SER A 16 17.71 -26.88 18.10
CA SER A 16 16.38 -26.40 18.51
C SER A 16 16.44 -25.21 19.47
N ASP A 17 17.46 -25.12 20.31
CA ASP A 17 17.60 -24.05 21.32
C ASP A 17 18.05 -22.72 20.67
N VAL A 18 19.02 -22.81 19.74
CA VAL A 18 19.52 -21.63 19.01
C VAL A 18 18.44 -21.01 18.13
N HIS A 19 17.68 -21.82 17.40
CA HIS A 19 16.59 -21.31 16.55
C HIS A 19 15.49 -20.63 17.38
N SER A 20 15.09 -21.24 18.49
CA SER A 20 14.06 -20.68 19.37
C SER A 20 14.51 -19.35 19.98
N HIS A 21 15.77 -19.26 20.39
CA HIS A 21 16.36 -18.02 20.91
C HIS A 21 16.41 -16.91 19.84
N GLN A 22 16.84 -17.22 18.61
CA GLN A 22 16.86 -16.26 17.51
C GLN A 22 15.46 -15.76 17.14
N LEU A 23 14.48 -16.67 17.13
CA LEU A 23 13.09 -16.31 16.87
C LEU A 23 12.55 -15.36 17.94
N GLN A 24 12.85 -15.62 19.21
CA GLN A 24 12.45 -14.74 20.31
C GLN A 24 13.08 -13.35 20.21
N LEU A 25 14.37 -13.27 19.86
CA LEU A 25 15.05 -11.99 19.64
C LEU A 25 14.43 -11.21 18.46
N PHE A 26 14.08 -11.92 17.38
CA PHE A 26 13.37 -11.31 16.26
C PHE A 26 12.00 -10.80 16.70
N ASP A 27 11.22 -11.59 17.44
CA ASP A 27 9.88 -11.19 17.87
C ASP A 27 9.94 -9.94 18.76
N GLN A 28 10.87 -9.88 19.72
CA GLN A 28 11.09 -8.68 20.55
C GLN A 28 11.47 -7.46 19.71
N PHE A 29 12.38 -7.63 18.74
CA PHE A 29 12.76 -6.56 17.82
C PHE A 29 11.57 -6.09 16.99
N ALA A 30 10.82 -7.02 16.39
CA ALA A 30 9.68 -6.74 15.54
C ALA A 30 8.58 -6.02 16.32
N GLN A 31 8.26 -6.45 17.54
CA GLN A 31 7.31 -5.78 18.42
C GLN A 31 7.70 -4.31 18.67
N GLY A 32 8.97 -4.03 18.98
CA GLY A 32 9.46 -2.65 19.17
C GLY A 32 9.43 -1.78 17.91
N ILE A 33 9.44 -2.38 16.71
CA ILE A 33 9.21 -1.66 15.45
C ILE A 33 7.71 -1.43 15.22
N MET A 34 6.88 -2.45 15.46
CA MET A 34 5.43 -2.39 15.28
C MET A 34 4.80 -1.31 16.17
N GLU A 35 5.25 -1.19 17.42
CA GLU A 35 4.83 -0.13 18.34
C GLU A 35 4.97 1.26 17.69
N LYS A 36 6.14 1.55 17.13
CA LYS A 36 6.44 2.83 16.49
C LYS A 36 5.66 3.02 15.20
N MET A 37 5.47 1.95 14.43
CA MET A 37 4.68 2.01 13.20
C MET A 37 3.20 2.32 13.47
N TYR A 38 2.61 1.80 14.56
CA TYR A 38 1.21 2.04 14.88
C TYR A 38 0.92 3.47 15.39
N LEU A 39 1.96 4.24 15.74
CA LEU A 39 1.82 5.67 16.03
C LEU A 39 1.60 6.52 14.77
N ASP A 40 1.90 5.99 13.59
CA ASP A 40 1.76 6.68 12.31
C ASP A 40 0.65 6.02 11.45
N THR A 41 -0.27 6.83 10.93
CA THR A 41 -1.41 6.36 10.15
C THR A 41 -1.00 5.67 8.84
N ASN A 42 0.03 6.17 8.16
CA ASN A 42 0.50 5.62 6.89
C ASN A 42 1.16 4.26 7.12
N LEU A 43 1.99 4.17 8.16
CA LEU A 43 2.69 2.93 8.52
C LEU A 43 1.72 1.88 9.07
N THR A 44 0.70 2.28 9.84
CA THR A 44 -0.39 1.39 10.26
C THR A 44 -1.11 0.79 9.05
N ALA A 45 -1.47 1.62 8.07
CA ALA A 45 -2.09 1.15 6.84
C ALA A 45 -1.16 0.23 6.04
N LEU A 46 0.16 0.48 6.03
CA LEU A 46 1.14 -0.37 5.39
C LEU A 46 1.21 -1.77 6.04
N VAL A 47 1.23 -1.85 7.37
CA VAL A 47 1.15 -3.11 8.12
C VAL A 47 -0.13 -3.88 7.76
N ALA A 48 -1.27 -3.19 7.66
CA ALA A 48 -2.53 -3.81 7.28
C ALA A 48 -2.45 -4.46 5.88
N VAL A 49 -1.79 -3.80 4.90
CA VAL A 49 -1.58 -4.38 3.57
C VAL A 49 -0.69 -5.61 3.61
N ALA A 50 0.39 -5.58 4.40
CA ALA A 50 1.27 -6.73 4.57
C ALA A 50 0.51 -7.95 5.13
N LYS A 51 -0.30 -7.74 6.17
CA LYS A 51 -1.11 -8.81 6.78
C LYS A 51 -2.12 -9.45 5.81
N MET A 52 -2.68 -8.68 4.89
CA MET A 52 -3.73 -9.19 3.98
C MET A 52 -3.20 -10.10 2.87
N LYS A 53 -1.87 -10.28 2.75
CA LYS A 53 -1.25 -11.06 1.66
C LYS A 53 -1.74 -10.59 0.28
N ILE A 54 -2.06 -9.30 0.15
CA ILE A 54 -2.55 -8.74 -1.10
C ILE A 54 -1.38 -8.71 -2.07
N HIS A 55 -1.42 -9.59 -3.08
CA HIS A 55 -0.47 -9.48 -4.19
C HIS A 55 -0.64 -8.10 -4.84
N ARG A 56 0.45 -7.33 -4.85
CA ARG A 56 0.52 -6.00 -5.42
C ARG A 56 1.84 -5.82 -6.16
N PRO A 57 1.84 -5.14 -7.31
CA PRO A 57 3.06 -4.61 -7.88
C PRO A 57 3.73 -3.65 -6.89
N PHE A 58 5.06 -3.75 -6.73
CA PHE A 58 5.84 -2.87 -5.85
C PHE A 58 5.52 -1.38 -6.05
N ARG A 59 5.37 -0.96 -7.31
CA ARG A 59 5.08 0.43 -7.67
C ARG A 59 3.76 0.92 -7.11
N ASP A 60 2.74 0.08 -7.06
CA ASP A 60 1.43 0.47 -6.53
C ASP A 60 1.53 0.74 -5.02
N GLY A 61 2.39 -0.02 -4.32
CA GLY A 61 2.70 0.21 -2.91
C GLY A 61 3.38 1.55 -2.67
N VAL A 62 4.46 1.85 -3.40
CA VAL A 62 5.20 3.12 -3.24
C VAL A 62 4.32 4.34 -3.52
N ASN A 63 3.41 4.25 -4.49
CA ASN A 63 2.51 5.35 -4.82
C ASN A 63 1.32 5.48 -3.86
N LEU A 64 0.92 4.37 -3.23
CA LEU A 64 -0.10 4.37 -2.18
C LEU A 64 0.46 4.97 -0.88
N PHE A 65 1.70 4.60 -0.54
CA PHE A 65 2.40 5.01 0.69
C PHE A 65 3.59 5.93 0.36
N PRO A 66 3.37 7.25 0.17
CA PRO A 66 4.46 8.20 -0.02
C PRO A 66 5.16 8.43 1.32
N LEU A 67 6.04 7.50 1.70
CA LEU A 67 6.78 7.57 2.95
C LEU A 67 7.87 8.64 2.86
N ASP A 68 7.95 9.50 3.87
CA ASP A 68 9.10 10.39 4.04
C ASP A 68 10.34 9.64 4.55
N LYS A 69 11.48 10.34 4.67
CA LYS A 69 12.74 9.72 5.09
C LYS A 69 12.65 9.10 6.51
N ALA A 70 11.90 9.71 7.42
CA ALA A 70 11.75 9.20 8.78
C ALA A 70 10.87 7.94 8.78
N GLN A 71 9.76 7.94 8.04
CA GLN A 71 8.88 6.80 7.86
C GLN A 71 9.60 5.63 7.17
N TRP A 72 10.43 5.89 6.16
CA TRP A 72 11.29 4.86 5.56
C TRP A 72 12.26 4.24 6.56
N ALA A 73 12.84 5.04 7.46
CA ALA A 73 13.72 4.53 8.50
C ALA A 73 12.98 3.68 9.57
N MET A 74 11.65 3.86 9.68
CA MET A 74 10.79 3.08 10.56
C MET A 74 10.32 1.75 9.93
N ASP A 75 10.28 1.61 8.60
CA ASP A 75 9.94 0.35 7.91
C ASP A 75 11.11 -0.66 7.92
N LYS A 76 11.66 -0.95 9.10
CA LYS A 76 12.78 -1.89 9.26
C LYS A 76 12.41 -3.34 8.97
N LEU A 77 11.12 -3.67 9.05
CA LEU A 77 10.55 -4.97 8.63
C LEU A 77 10.28 -5.03 7.12
N SER A 78 10.60 -3.96 6.38
CA SER A 78 10.51 -3.91 4.91
C SER A 78 9.12 -4.30 4.36
N PHE A 79 8.05 -3.85 5.03
CA PHE A 79 6.67 -4.09 4.62
C PHE A 79 6.38 -3.48 3.25
N LEU A 80 7.05 -2.40 2.87
CA LEU A 80 6.88 -1.80 1.55
C LEU A 80 7.57 -2.60 0.43
N PHE A 81 8.67 -3.30 0.74
CA PHE A 81 9.55 -3.93 -0.25
C PHE A 81 9.64 -5.44 -0.08
N SER A 82 10.44 -5.91 0.88
CA SER A 82 10.87 -7.32 0.99
C SER A 82 9.71 -8.28 1.23
N VAL A 83 8.71 -7.89 2.03
CA VAL A 83 7.54 -8.71 2.35
C VAL A 83 6.75 -9.12 1.09
N HIS A 84 6.80 -8.31 0.03
CA HIS A 84 6.08 -8.58 -1.21
C HIS A 84 6.94 -9.19 -2.31
N LEU A 85 8.27 -9.14 -2.17
CA LEU A 85 9.22 -9.61 -3.19
C LEU A 85 9.77 -11.01 -2.90
N HIS A 86 9.96 -11.33 -1.62
CA HIS A 86 10.53 -12.61 -1.19
C HIS A 86 9.44 -13.45 -0.53
N SER A 87 9.02 -14.54 -1.17
CA SER A 87 7.91 -15.37 -0.68
C SER A 87 8.19 -15.94 0.72
N GLU A 88 9.41 -16.39 0.97
CA GLU A 88 9.82 -16.95 2.27
C GLU A 88 9.80 -15.90 3.39
N TYR A 89 10.39 -14.72 3.13
CA TYR A 89 10.37 -13.63 4.10
C TYR A 89 8.96 -13.08 4.33
N GLY A 90 8.17 -12.93 3.27
CA GLY A 90 6.77 -12.52 3.36
C GLY A 90 5.93 -13.49 4.18
N GLN A 91 6.16 -14.80 4.01
CA GLN A 91 5.52 -15.84 4.79
C GLN A 91 5.95 -15.78 6.26
N PHE A 92 7.26 -15.64 6.54
CA PHE A 92 7.79 -15.49 7.90
C PHE A 92 7.20 -14.28 8.64
N ILE A 93 7.14 -13.12 7.98
CA ILE A 93 6.52 -11.91 8.53
C ILE A 93 5.02 -12.11 8.73
N SER A 94 4.35 -12.82 7.82
CA SER A 94 2.94 -13.12 8.00
C SER A 94 2.69 -14.01 9.22
N GLU A 95 3.51 -15.03 9.44
CA GLU A 95 3.41 -15.91 10.62
C GLU A 95 3.55 -15.10 11.91
N PHE A 96 4.48 -14.14 11.94
CA PHE A 96 4.60 -13.19 13.05
C PHE A 96 3.32 -12.36 13.26
N LEU A 97 2.74 -11.79 12.19
CA LEU A 97 1.54 -10.94 12.25
C LEU A 97 0.21 -11.71 12.52
N GLU A 98 0.20 -13.01 12.24
CA GLU A 98 -0.96 -13.90 12.41
C GLU A 98 -0.95 -14.58 13.78
N ASP A 99 0.21 -14.85 14.37
CA ASP A 99 0.35 -15.48 15.68
C ASP A 99 0.29 -14.45 16.83
N PRO A 100 -0.78 -14.46 17.66
CA PRO A 100 -0.90 -13.57 18.82
C PRO A 100 0.17 -13.80 19.88
N ASN A 101 0.74 -15.02 19.99
CA ASN A 101 1.80 -15.30 20.96
C ASN A 101 3.12 -14.61 20.56
N ARG A 102 3.31 -14.36 19.26
CA ARG A 102 4.52 -13.72 18.72
C ARG A 102 4.36 -12.21 18.60
N SER A 103 3.24 -11.75 18.04
CA SER A 103 2.99 -10.32 17.87
C SER A 103 2.40 -9.63 19.10
N GLY A 104 1.85 -10.39 20.06
CA GLY A 104 1.32 -9.86 21.32
C GLY A 104 0.19 -8.84 21.09
N VAL A 105 0.31 -7.67 21.73
CA VAL A 105 -0.66 -6.56 21.59
C VAL A 105 -0.62 -5.89 20.21
N TYR A 106 0.36 -6.22 19.37
CA TYR A 106 0.56 -5.64 18.05
C TYR A 106 -0.12 -6.42 16.92
N VAL A 107 -0.92 -7.44 17.27
CA VAL A 107 -1.87 -8.05 16.33
C VAL A 107 -2.77 -6.94 15.77
N LEU A 108 -2.93 -6.92 14.44
CA LEU A 108 -3.86 -6.00 13.79
C LEU A 108 -5.29 -6.22 14.30
N ASN A 109 -5.73 -5.34 15.19
CA ASN A 109 -7.04 -5.35 15.84
C ASN A 109 -8.01 -4.38 15.13
N GLY A 110 -9.20 -4.20 15.70
CA GLY A 110 -10.24 -3.36 15.11
C GLY A 110 -9.82 -1.88 15.00
N GLN A 111 -9.21 -1.33 16.04
CA GLN A 111 -8.67 0.04 16.06
C GLN A 111 -7.65 0.27 14.94
N TRP A 112 -6.69 -0.63 14.76
CA TRP A 112 -5.70 -0.52 13.68
C TRP A 112 -6.31 -0.73 12.30
N CYS A 113 -7.33 -1.59 12.18
CA CYS A 113 -8.13 -1.70 10.95
C CYS A 113 -8.89 -0.40 10.66
N THR A 114 -9.42 0.28 11.67
CA THR A 114 -10.10 1.58 11.55
C THR A 114 -9.15 2.66 11.07
N THR A 115 -7.98 2.80 11.69
CA THR A 115 -6.93 3.73 11.25
C THR A 115 -6.53 3.47 9.80
N ALA A 116 -6.33 2.21 9.42
CA ALA A 116 -6.03 1.84 8.04
C ALA A 116 -7.20 2.14 7.07
N ALA A 117 -8.45 1.90 7.47
CA ALA A 117 -9.64 2.21 6.67
C ALA A 117 -9.77 3.71 6.41
N VAL A 118 -9.57 4.54 7.44
CA VAL A 118 -9.52 6.00 7.33
C VAL A 118 -8.45 6.42 6.34
N TYR A 119 -7.24 5.84 6.43
CA TYR A 119 -6.16 6.14 5.49
C TYR A 119 -6.56 5.83 4.03
N PHE A 120 -7.08 4.63 3.75
CA PHE A 120 -7.46 4.25 2.39
C PHE A 120 -8.62 5.10 1.87
N LEU A 121 -9.60 5.42 2.72
CA LEU A 121 -10.69 6.35 2.34
C LEU A 121 -10.14 7.73 2.02
N LYS A 122 -9.26 8.32 2.86
CA LYS A 122 -8.61 9.60 2.57
C LYS A 122 -7.87 9.56 1.24
N HIS A 123 -7.13 8.48 0.97
CA HIS A 123 -6.44 8.31 -0.30
C HIS A 123 -7.43 8.27 -1.49
N ILE A 124 -8.52 7.53 -1.37
CA ILE A 124 -9.56 7.41 -2.40
C ILE A 124 -10.29 8.74 -2.62
N SER A 125 -10.64 9.46 -1.55
CA SER A 125 -11.37 10.74 -1.62
C SER A 125 -10.50 11.86 -2.20
N ASN A 126 -9.21 11.90 -1.85
CA ASN A 126 -8.27 12.92 -2.33
C ASN A 126 -7.85 12.71 -3.80
N ARG A 127 -8.06 11.50 -4.35
CA ARG A 127 -7.71 11.20 -5.74
C ARG A 127 -8.84 11.62 -6.67
N THR A 128 -8.54 12.64 -7.46
CA THR A 128 -9.33 13.15 -8.60
C THR A 128 -9.44 12.17 -9.78
N GLU A 129 -9.12 10.89 -9.62
CA GLU A 129 -9.35 9.84 -10.64
C GLU A 129 -10.84 9.59 -10.93
N GLN A 130 -11.73 10.23 -10.18
CA GLN A 130 -13.12 10.41 -10.62
C GLN A 130 -13.23 11.27 -11.91
N ILE A 131 -12.20 12.02 -12.27
CA ILE A 131 -12.22 13.04 -13.34
C ILE A 131 -11.18 12.74 -14.45
N PHE A 132 -10.12 11.97 -14.17
CA PHE A 132 -9.09 11.72 -15.18
C PHE A 132 -9.48 10.66 -16.23
N PRO A 133 -9.23 10.91 -17.53
CA PRO A 133 -9.41 9.92 -18.57
C PRO A 133 -8.46 8.74 -18.34
N SER A 134 -8.92 7.52 -18.64
CA SER A 134 -8.13 6.30 -18.41
C SER A 134 -6.74 6.39 -19.06
N TYR A 135 -5.76 5.68 -18.51
CA TYR A 135 -4.42 5.58 -19.10
C TYR A 135 -4.46 5.33 -20.62
N ASP A 136 -5.31 4.43 -21.10
CA ASP A 136 -5.43 4.12 -22.53
C ASP A 136 -6.02 5.25 -23.36
N ALA A 137 -6.98 5.99 -22.81
CA ALA A 137 -7.56 7.17 -23.44
C ALA A 137 -6.52 8.29 -23.51
N THR A 138 -5.80 8.54 -22.41
CA THR A 138 -4.74 9.54 -22.33
C THR A 138 -3.56 9.19 -23.23
N LYS A 139 -3.14 7.91 -23.25
CA LYS A 139 -2.09 7.41 -24.15
C LYS A 139 -2.48 7.55 -25.61
N ARG A 140 -3.73 7.23 -25.98
CA ARG A 140 -4.25 7.43 -27.34
C ARG A 140 -4.30 8.91 -27.70
N LYS A 141 -4.84 9.76 -26.83
CA LYS A 141 -4.88 11.23 -27.03
C LYS A 141 -3.48 11.78 -27.21
N TYR A 142 -2.55 11.39 -26.35
CA TYR A 142 -1.15 11.79 -26.44
C TYR A 142 -0.50 11.32 -27.74
N ARG A 143 -0.65 10.04 -28.12
CA ARG A 143 -0.15 9.51 -29.41
C ARG A 143 -0.74 10.28 -30.60
N ARG A 144 -2.02 10.64 -30.55
CA ARG A 144 -2.64 11.48 -31.58
C ARG A 144 -1.99 12.85 -31.61
N GLN A 145 -1.88 13.54 -30.47
CA GLN A 145 -1.30 14.88 -30.36
C GLN A 145 0.11 14.97 -30.90
N ILE A 146 1.01 14.05 -30.52
CA ILE A 146 2.40 14.06 -31.02
C ILE A 146 2.50 13.73 -32.50
N ASN A 147 1.49 13.09 -33.09
CA ASN A 147 1.48 12.71 -34.49
C ASN A 147 0.69 13.71 -35.36
N LEU A 148 0.24 14.84 -34.82
CA LEU A 148 -0.54 15.80 -35.62
C LEU A 148 0.37 16.55 -36.63
N PRO A 149 0.02 16.54 -37.94
CA PRO A 149 0.83 17.18 -38.99
C PRO A 149 1.18 18.66 -38.74
N TRP A 150 0.21 19.45 -38.28
CA TRP A 150 0.40 20.88 -37.96
C TRP A 150 1.41 21.17 -36.83
N LEU A 151 1.58 20.25 -35.88
CA LEU A 151 2.53 20.37 -34.79
C LEU A 151 3.94 20.17 -35.35
N TRP A 152 4.08 19.22 -36.27
CA TRP A 152 5.33 19.03 -37.01
C TRP A 152 5.69 20.23 -37.86
N GLN A 153 4.74 20.76 -38.63
CA GLN A 153 4.97 21.97 -39.43
C GLN A 153 5.38 23.14 -38.54
N LYS A 154 4.68 23.37 -37.43
CA LYS A 154 5.03 24.42 -36.47
C LYS A 154 6.44 24.23 -35.88
N LEU A 155 6.80 23.01 -35.48
CA LEU A 155 8.12 22.70 -34.94
C LEU A 155 9.24 22.89 -35.97
N VAL A 156 9.01 22.48 -37.22
CA VAL A 156 9.95 22.68 -38.33
C VAL A 156 10.13 24.16 -38.64
N HIS A 157 9.05 24.95 -38.67
CA HIS A 157 9.13 26.40 -38.88
C HIS A 157 9.82 27.15 -37.74
N GLN A 158 9.67 26.69 -36.50
CA GLN A 158 10.29 27.33 -35.33
C GLN A 158 11.73 26.90 -35.09
N ALA A 159 12.15 25.77 -35.65
CA ALA A 159 13.49 25.23 -35.43
C ALA A 159 14.48 25.83 -36.43
N ARG A 160 15.63 26.29 -35.91
CA ARG A 160 16.73 26.84 -36.72
C ARG A 160 17.54 25.77 -37.47
N SER A 161 17.34 24.49 -37.14
CA SER A 161 18.01 23.35 -37.76
C SER A 161 17.21 22.05 -37.59
N SER A 162 17.53 21.03 -38.37
CA SER A 162 16.92 19.70 -38.25
C SER A 162 17.23 19.03 -36.89
N GLU A 163 18.40 19.30 -36.31
CA GLU A 163 18.78 18.85 -34.97
C GLU A 163 17.90 19.47 -33.88
N ALA A 164 17.62 20.78 -33.97
CA ALA A 164 16.73 21.45 -33.03
C ALA A 164 15.30 20.86 -33.05
N VAL A 165 14.79 20.46 -34.22
CA VAL A 165 13.50 19.74 -34.34
C VAL A 165 13.55 18.40 -33.59
N GLN A 166 14.64 17.64 -33.74
CA GLN A 166 14.79 16.33 -33.07
C GLN A 166 14.86 16.48 -31.54
N ILE A 167 15.56 17.49 -31.04
CA ILE A 167 15.66 17.78 -29.60
C ILE A 167 14.29 18.10 -29.02
N VAL A 168 13.53 19.02 -29.63
CA VAL A 168 12.19 19.39 -29.15
C VAL A 168 11.22 18.20 -29.22
N LYS A 169 11.31 17.39 -30.28
CA LYS A 169 10.54 16.13 -30.41
C LYS A 169 10.86 15.16 -29.28
N GLN A 170 12.13 15.01 -28.92
CA GLN A 170 12.54 14.14 -27.82
C GLN A 170 12.02 14.67 -26.48
N GLN A 171 12.05 15.98 -26.24
CA GLN A 171 11.51 16.60 -25.03
C GLN A 171 9.99 16.38 -24.90
N LEU A 172 9.21 16.64 -25.95
CA LEU A 172 7.77 16.35 -26.00
C LEU A 172 7.46 14.87 -25.71
N ARG A 173 8.28 13.97 -26.26
CA ARG A 173 8.21 12.52 -26.00
C ARG A 173 8.48 12.19 -24.53
N ARG A 174 9.49 12.82 -23.92
CA ARG A 174 9.82 12.61 -22.50
C ARG A 174 8.73 13.15 -21.58
N GLN A 175 8.23 14.36 -21.81
CA GLN A 175 7.20 14.99 -20.97
C GLN A 175 5.88 14.20 -20.97
N GLY A 176 5.46 13.73 -22.15
CA GLY A 176 4.27 12.88 -22.24
C GLY A 176 4.44 11.52 -21.57
N ARG A 177 5.63 10.91 -21.64
CA ARG A 177 5.93 9.68 -20.89
C ARG A 177 5.82 9.91 -19.39
N LEU A 178 6.36 11.01 -18.86
CA LEU A 178 6.26 11.34 -17.43
C LEU A 178 4.81 11.52 -16.99
N THR A 179 4.00 12.22 -17.78
CA THR A 179 2.57 12.41 -17.51
C THR A 179 1.81 11.09 -17.50
N LEU A 180 2.05 10.23 -18.51
CA LEU A 180 1.43 8.90 -18.58
C LEU A 180 1.88 7.97 -17.46
N TYR A 181 3.14 8.10 -17.04
CA TYR A 181 3.71 7.32 -15.95
C TYR A 181 3.10 7.70 -14.61
N GLY A 182 2.96 9.00 -14.33
CA GLY A 182 2.27 9.49 -13.14
C GLY A 182 0.82 9.01 -13.05
N LEU A 183 0.10 9.04 -14.18
CA LEU A 183 -1.29 8.56 -14.24
C LEU A 183 -1.40 7.03 -14.06
N PHE A 184 -0.48 6.25 -14.65
CA PHE A 184 -0.47 4.80 -14.47
C PHE A 184 -0.23 4.42 -13.00
N ASN A 185 0.72 5.10 -12.38
CA ASN A 185 1.11 4.90 -10.99
C ASN A 185 0.00 5.26 -10.00
N SER A 186 -0.71 6.37 -10.25
CA SER A 186 -1.84 6.76 -9.40
C SER A 186 -2.98 5.75 -9.50
N GLU A 187 -3.24 5.22 -10.70
CA GLU A 187 -4.32 4.26 -10.93
C GLU A 187 -4.09 2.94 -10.19
N GLY A 188 -2.84 2.46 -10.18
CA GLY A 188 -2.44 1.28 -9.42
C GLY A 188 -2.65 1.45 -7.92
N ALA A 189 -2.18 2.57 -7.36
CA ALA A 189 -2.37 2.90 -5.94
C ALA A 189 -3.85 3.01 -5.56
N PHE A 190 -4.68 3.64 -6.40
CA PHE A 190 -6.12 3.75 -6.17
C PHE A 190 -6.81 2.39 -6.14
N ARG A 191 -6.50 1.50 -7.09
CA ARG A 191 -7.03 0.13 -7.11
C ARG A 191 -6.59 -0.68 -5.90
N LEU A 192 -5.33 -0.52 -5.49
CA LEU A 192 -4.81 -1.15 -4.29
C LEU A 192 -5.56 -0.66 -3.05
N ALA A 193 -5.76 0.65 -2.90
CA ALA A 193 -6.54 1.22 -1.79
C ALA A 193 -7.97 0.67 -1.75
N LEU A 194 -8.67 0.59 -2.89
CA LEU A 194 -9.99 -0.04 -2.98
C LEU A 194 -9.97 -1.49 -2.51
N LYS A 195 -8.96 -2.27 -2.93
CA LYS A 195 -8.82 -3.68 -2.52
C LYS A 195 -8.59 -3.79 -1.02
N CYS A 196 -7.69 -2.99 -0.46
CA CYS A 196 -7.39 -3.00 0.97
C CYS A 196 -8.62 -2.59 1.80
N LEU A 197 -9.39 -1.60 1.32
CA LEU A 197 -10.58 -1.11 2.01
C LEU A 197 -11.66 -2.20 2.19
N VAL A 198 -11.85 -3.07 1.18
CA VAL A 198 -12.75 -4.23 1.29
C VAL A 198 -12.33 -5.19 2.40
N HIS A 199 -11.03 -5.29 2.70
CA HIS A 199 -10.51 -6.19 3.72
C HIS A 199 -10.48 -5.59 5.14
N VAL A 200 -10.23 -4.28 5.28
CA VAL A 200 -10.20 -3.63 6.61
C VAL A 200 -11.59 -3.30 7.14
N LEU A 201 -12.52 -2.81 6.31
CA LEU A 201 -13.82 -2.31 6.79
C LEU A 201 -14.63 -3.35 7.59
N PRO A 202 -14.66 -4.64 7.22
CA PRO A 202 -15.37 -5.64 8.02
C PRO A 202 -14.77 -5.84 9.42
N LYS A 203 -13.49 -5.53 9.60
CA LYS A 203 -12.74 -5.72 10.85
C LYS A 203 -12.57 -4.42 11.64
N SER A 204 -12.91 -3.28 11.05
CA SER A 204 -12.81 -1.96 11.68
C SER A 204 -13.83 -1.81 12.81
N ASP A 205 -13.34 -1.28 13.94
CA ASP A 205 -14.17 -0.76 15.02
C ASP A 205 -14.93 0.49 14.59
N ILE A 206 -16.04 0.76 15.29
CA ILE A 206 -16.81 1.97 15.09
C ILE A 206 -16.00 3.18 15.56
N SER A 207 -15.88 4.16 14.68
CA SER A 207 -15.22 5.44 14.96
C SER A 207 -15.99 6.56 14.29
N GLU A 208 -16.08 7.70 14.97
CA GLU A 208 -16.73 8.91 14.44
C GLU A 208 -16.05 9.37 13.14
N GLU A 209 -14.71 9.38 13.09
CA GLU A 209 -13.96 9.80 11.90
C GLU A 209 -14.27 8.88 10.71
N LEU A 210 -14.17 7.57 10.90
CA LEU A 210 -14.46 6.60 9.85
C LEU A 210 -15.91 6.69 9.38
N THR A 211 -16.85 6.88 10.31
CA THR A 211 -18.27 7.05 10.02
C THR A 211 -18.55 8.31 9.21
N ALA A 212 -17.98 9.45 9.61
CA ALA A 212 -18.10 10.71 8.89
C ALA A 212 -17.54 10.59 7.46
N MET A 213 -16.39 9.93 7.30
CA MET A 213 -15.81 9.66 5.98
C MET A 213 -16.67 8.72 5.14
N ALA A 214 -17.13 7.62 5.72
CA ALA A 214 -17.98 6.62 5.06
C ALA A 214 -19.30 7.24 4.57
N ARG A 215 -19.97 8.06 5.39
CA ARG A 215 -21.21 8.76 5.00
C ARG A 215 -20.99 9.79 3.88
N ARG A 216 -19.84 10.47 3.86
CA ARG A 216 -19.48 11.44 2.81
C ARG A 216 -19.00 10.79 1.53
N GLN A 217 -18.55 9.53 1.58
CA GLN A 217 -17.91 8.87 0.46
C GLN A 217 -18.91 8.63 -0.69
N LYS A 218 -18.76 9.42 -1.75
CA LYS A 218 -19.46 9.24 -3.02
C LYS A 218 -18.47 8.80 -4.08
N PHE A 219 -18.66 7.60 -4.62
CA PHE A 219 -18.04 7.25 -5.89
C PHE A 219 -18.83 7.98 -6.98
N GLY A 220 -18.26 9.07 -7.54
CA GLY A 220 -18.89 9.81 -8.63
C GLY A 220 -19.22 8.93 -9.84
N LEU A 221 -19.92 9.49 -10.85
CA LEU A 221 -20.31 8.80 -12.08
C LEU A 221 -19.16 7.93 -12.57
N LEU A 222 -19.33 6.63 -12.35
CA LEU A 222 -18.22 5.71 -12.28
C LEU A 222 -17.44 5.79 -13.59
N SER A 223 -16.15 6.16 -13.52
CA SER A 223 -15.22 5.68 -14.54
C SER A 223 -15.51 4.19 -14.72
N ARG A 224 -15.85 3.76 -15.94
CA ARG A 224 -16.18 2.35 -16.26
C ARG A 224 -15.06 1.39 -15.82
N LYS A 225 -13.86 1.93 -15.59
CA LYS A 225 -12.73 1.24 -14.98
C LYS A 225 -12.99 1.04 -13.48
N ASP A 226 -12.93 -0.22 -13.05
CA ASP A 226 -13.07 -0.66 -11.65
C ASP A 226 -14.50 -0.65 -11.06
N THR A 227 -15.54 -0.73 -11.89
CA THR A 227 -16.95 -0.81 -11.43
C THR A 227 -17.18 -1.90 -10.38
N HIS A 228 -16.61 -3.10 -10.56
CA HIS A 228 -16.76 -4.20 -9.61
C HIS A 228 -16.11 -3.90 -8.25
N ARG A 229 -14.90 -3.33 -8.24
CA ARG A 229 -14.18 -2.99 -7.00
C ARG A 229 -14.88 -1.87 -6.24
N LYS A 230 -15.31 -0.83 -6.95
CA LYS A 230 -16.08 0.27 -6.35
C LYS A 230 -17.38 -0.23 -5.75
N ARG A 231 -18.14 -1.08 -6.46
CA ARG A 231 -19.35 -1.73 -5.92
C ARG A 231 -19.05 -2.56 -4.67
N ALA A 232 -17.95 -3.31 -4.65
CA ALA A 232 -17.55 -4.07 -3.47
C ALA A 232 -17.28 -3.14 -2.27
N VAL A 233 -16.51 -2.07 -2.47
CA VAL A 233 -16.26 -1.07 -1.43
C VAL A 233 -17.55 -0.39 -0.97
N THR A 234 -18.44 0.01 -1.88
CA THR A 234 -19.74 0.60 -1.52
C THR A 234 -20.56 -0.35 -0.65
N ARG A 235 -20.54 -1.65 -0.93
CA ARG A 235 -21.22 -2.65 -0.10
C ARG A 235 -20.60 -2.75 1.29
N GLU A 236 -19.27 -2.78 1.40
CA GLU A 236 -18.61 -2.83 2.71
C GLU A 236 -18.83 -1.54 3.52
N ILE A 237 -18.85 -0.37 2.87
CA ILE A 237 -19.22 0.90 3.50
C ILE A 237 -20.65 0.83 4.05
N ALA A 238 -21.61 0.34 3.24
CA ALA A 238 -22.99 0.20 3.68
C ALA A 238 -23.13 -0.77 4.86
N ARG A 239 -22.40 -1.89 4.86
CA ARG A 239 -22.37 -2.83 5.99
C ARG A 239 -21.77 -2.20 7.24
N TYR A 240 -20.67 -1.46 7.10
CA TYR A 240 -20.06 -0.74 8.21
C TYR A 240 -21.05 0.26 8.81
N LEU A 241 -21.71 1.09 8.00
CA LEU A 241 -22.70 2.06 8.47
C LEU A 241 -23.90 1.38 9.16
N ALA A 242 -24.38 0.25 8.62
CA ALA A 242 -25.43 -0.53 9.27
C ALA A 242 -25.02 -1.07 10.65
N ARG A 243 -23.73 -1.40 10.88
CA ARG A 243 -23.23 -1.74 12.22
C ARG A 243 -23.25 -0.53 13.15
N VAL A 244 -22.85 0.65 12.64
CA VAL A 244 -22.88 1.90 13.41
C VAL A 244 -24.30 2.23 13.86
N ASP A 245 -25.26 2.19 12.93
CA ASP A 245 -26.65 2.55 13.22
C ASP A 245 -27.34 1.52 14.16
N ALA A 246 -26.85 0.27 14.21
CA ALA A 246 -27.36 -0.75 15.12
C ALA A 246 -26.83 -0.62 16.57
N GLU A 247 -25.65 -0.04 16.76
CA GLU A 247 -25.03 0.19 18.08
C GLU A 247 -25.44 1.53 18.73
N ASP A 248 -26.09 2.42 17.97
CA ASP A 248 -26.64 3.70 18.46
C ASP A 248 -28.18 3.71 18.48
N PRO A 249 -28.85 2.86 19.29
CA PRO A 249 -30.31 2.80 19.36
C PRO A 249 -30.96 3.96 20.15
N LEU A 250 -30.18 4.95 20.61
CA LEU A 250 -30.65 6.02 21.51
C LEU A 250 -30.65 7.43 20.89
N ALA A 251 -30.52 7.53 19.57
CA ALA A 251 -30.58 8.80 18.83
C ALA A 251 -31.97 9.09 18.21
N GLU A 252 -33.05 8.50 18.73
CA GLU A 252 -34.45 8.87 18.44
C GLU A 252 -35.06 9.74 19.54
#